data_AF-A0ABD0NFR0-F1
#
_entry.id   AF-A0ABD0NFR0-F1
#
_cell.length_a   1.000
_cell.length_b   1.000
_cell.length_c   1.000
_cell.angle_alpha   90.00
_cell.angle_beta   90.00
_cell.angle_gamma   90.00
#
_symmetry.space_group_name_H-M   'P 1'
#
loop_
_entity.id
_entity.type
_entity.pdbx_description
1 polymer ?
#
loop_
_entity_poly.entity_id
_entity_poly.type
_entity_poly.pdbx_seq_one_letter_code
_entity_poly.pdbx_strand_id
1 'polypeptide(L)' 'HDECRDYGTCSQICMNTQGSYRCACTDGFSLQANRRSCKAKTGESIYHPR' A
#
# COMPACT_ATOMS: atom_id res chain seq x y z
N HIS A 1 1.31 19.61 8.25
CA HIS A 1 2.43 18.78 7.77
C HIS A 1 1.83 17.77 6.81
N ASP A 2 2.48 17.49 5.69
CA ASP A 2 1.98 16.58 4.67
C ASP A 2 3.09 15.58 4.34
N GLU A 3 3.15 14.52 5.14
CA GLU A 3 4.16 13.45 5.02
C GLU A 3 4.08 12.73 3.66
N CYS A 4 2.96 12.83 2.95
CA CYS A 4 2.78 12.27 1.61
C CYS A 4 3.55 13.03 0.52
N ARG A 5 3.99 14.26 0.78
CA ARG A 5 4.90 14.99 -0.11
C ARG A 5 6.35 14.53 0.00
N ASP A 6 6.69 13.75 1.01
CA ASP A 6 8.04 13.21 1.18
C ASP A 6 8.23 11.93 0.35
N TYR A 7 9.29 11.92 -0.46
CA TYR A 7 9.56 10.80 -1.36
C TYR A 7 9.99 9.58 -0.55
N GLY A 8 9.24 8.49 -0.66
CA GLY A 8 9.51 7.23 0.05
C GLY A 8 8.62 6.96 1.27
N THR A 9 7.66 7.85 1.56
CA THR A 9 6.66 7.64 2.63
C THR A 9 5.79 6.42 2.36
N CYS A 10 5.24 6.26 1.14
CA CYS A 10 4.46 5.10 0.75
C CYS A 10 4.95 4.54 -0.60
N SER A 11 4.82 3.22 -0.76
CA SER A 11 5.22 2.53 -2.00
C SER A 11 4.19 2.67 -3.12
N GLN A 12 2.92 2.94 -2.80
CA GLN A 12 1.84 3.08 -3.80
C GLN A 12 0.95 4.28 -3.49
N ILE A 13 -0.03 4.13 -2.61
CA ILE A 13 -1.00 5.17 -2.31
C ILE A 13 -0.66 5.78 -0.95
N CYS A 14 -0.56 7.10 -0.89
CA CYS A 14 -0.41 7.83 0.37
C CYS A 14 -1.67 8.68 0.63
N MET A 15 -2.25 8.52 1.80
CA MET A 15 -3.40 9.30 2.26
C MET A 15 -2.97 10.11 3.47
N ASN A 16 -2.87 11.44 3.29
CA ASN A 16 -2.61 12.32 4.41
C ASN A 16 -3.85 12.38 5.31
N THR A 17 -3.66 12.31 6.62
CA THR A 17 -4.71 12.41 7.65
C THR A 17 -4.40 13.57 8.58
N GLN A 18 -5.40 14.09 9.30
CA GLN A 18 -5.15 15.19 10.23
C GLN A 18 -4.24 14.73 11.38
N GLY A 19 -2.96 15.10 11.32
CA GLY A 19 -1.94 14.77 12.30
C GLY A 19 -1.10 13.52 12.01
N SER A 20 -1.30 12.82 10.89
CA SER A 20 -0.47 11.66 10.47
C SER A 20 -0.73 11.30 8.99
N TYR A 21 -0.16 10.20 8.51
CA TYR A 21 -0.45 9.65 7.18
C TYR A 21 -0.78 8.16 7.24
N ARG A 22 -1.46 7.68 6.21
CA ARG A 22 -1.74 6.25 6.03
C ARG A 22 -1.38 5.84 4.60
N CYS A 23 -0.57 4.80 4.48
CA CYS A 23 -0.32 4.18 3.19
C CYS A 23 -1.40 3.15 2.87
N ALA A 24 -1.80 3.09 1.61
CA ALA A 24 -2.69 2.09 1.07
C ALA A 24 -2.05 1.45 -0.17
N CYS A 25 -2.58 0.28 -0.53
CA CYS A 25 -2.13 -0.49 -1.68
C CYS A 25 -3.30 -0.64 -2.66
N THR A 26 -2.96 -0.72 -3.94
CA THR A 26 -3.90 -1.07 -5.00
C THR A 26 -4.46 -2.48 -4.79
N ASP A 27 -5.57 -2.77 -5.46
CA ASP A 27 -6.16 -4.11 -5.45
C ASP A 27 -5.14 -5.16 -5.94
N GLY A 28 -5.18 -6.35 -5.36
CA GLY A 28 -4.13 -7.37 -5.55
C GLY A 28 -2.85 -7.14 -4.72
N PHE A 29 -2.73 -6.06 -3.93
CA PHE A 29 -1.60 -5.80 -3.04
C PHE A 29 -2.01 -5.64 -1.57
N SER A 30 -1.18 -6.13 -0.66
CA SER A 30 -1.30 -6.00 0.79
C SER A 30 -0.24 -5.04 1.33
N LEU A 31 -0.66 -4.19 2.26
CA LEU A 31 0.26 -3.34 3.00
C LEU A 31 1.11 -4.21 3.93
N GLN A 32 2.43 -4.07 3.83
CA GLN A 32 3.39 -4.81 4.63
C GLN A 32 3.42 -4.29 6.07
N ALA A 33 4.02 -5.04 7.00
CA ALA A 33 4.16 -4.69 8.41
C ALA A 33 4.84 -3.33 8.67
N ASN A 34 5.66 -2.84 7.73
CA ASN A 34 6.25 -1.51 7.81
C ASN A 34 5.25 -0.38 7.55
N ARG A 35 3.98 -0.68 7.23
CA ARG A 35 2.89 0.24 6.89
C ARG A 35 3.21 1.22 5.75
N ARG A 36 4.20 0.90 4.92
CA ARG A 36 4.76 1.78 3.89
C ARG A 36 4.93 1.06 2.56
N SER A 37 5.39 -0.19 2.58
CA SER A 37 5.58 -1.02 1.40
C SER A 37 4.35 -1.84 1.09
N CYS A 38 4.07 -2.03 -0.19
CA CYS A 38 3.01 -2.91 -0.67
C CYS A 38 3.64 -4.17 -1.26
N LYS A 39 3.14 -5.34 -0.87
CA LYS A 39 3.48 -6.62 -1.50
C LYS A 39 2.27 -7.18 -2.20
N ALA A 40 2.45 -7.78 -3.37
CA ALA A 40 1.37 -8.50 -4.03
C ALA A 40 0.78 -9.51 -3.05
N LYS A 41 -0.54 -9.50 -2.88
CA LYS A 41 -1.23 -10.59 -2.22
C LYS A 41 -1.01 -11.77 -3.15
N THR A 42 -0.16 -12.71 -2.76
CA THR A 42 0.17 -13.91 -3.53
C THR A 42 -1.01 -14.89 -3.56
N GLY A 43 -2.19 -14.38 -3.93
CA GLY A 43 -3.49 -15.02 -3.82
C GLY A 43 -4.53 -14.40 -4.77
N GLU A 44 -4.08 -13.67 -5.80
CA GLU A 44 -4.87 -13.63 -7.04
C GLU A 44 -4.84 -15.04 -7.62
N SER A 45 -5.99 -15.69 -7.54
CA SER A 45 -6.28 -17.02 -8.04
C SER A 45 -6.19 -17.03 -9.58
N ILE A 46 -4.97 -16.88 -10.11
CA ILE A 46 -4.64 -17.20 -11.51
C ILE A 46 -4.21 -18.69 -11.59
N TYR A 47 -4.84 -19.53 -10.78
CA TYR A 47 -4.97 -20.95 -11.08
C TYR A 47 -6.44 -21.30 -10.92
N HIS A 48 -7.25 -20.85 -11.87
CA HIS A 48 -8.50 -21.50 -12.19
C HIS A 48 -8.15 -22.67 -13.12
N PRO A 49 -8.01 -23.92 -12.63
CA PRO A 49 -8.04 -25.06 -13.53
C PRO A 49 -9.47 -25.16 -14.09
N ARG A 50 -9.65 -24.81 -15.36
CA ARG A 50 -10.73 -25.39 -16.16
C ARG A 50 -10.17 -26.60 -16.89
#